data_AF-A0A9P0BGH7-F1
#
_entry.id   AF-A0A9P0BGH7-F1
#
_cell.length_a   1.000
_cell.length_b   1.000
_cell.length_c   1.000
_cell.angle_alpha   90.00
_cell.angle_beta   90.00
_cell.angle_gamma   90.00
#
_symmetry.space_group_name_H-M   'P 1'
#
loop_
_entity.id
_entity.type
_entity.pdbx_description
1 polymer ?
#
loop_
_entity_poly.entity_id
_entity_poly.type
_entity_poly.pdbx_seq_one_letter_code
_entity_poly.pdbx_strand_id
1 'polypeptide(L)'
;MNVVRKLRPNISKPSLDVLTRWHSTHDMLSSLLKFKDFDTQVGLSENNWADIESLVEALQPAKITAKKLQSDQLLMPDFYCAWLLCIEKTEEIDSTLAKNIVKCMKTRETKLLDNASLLSSVFLDPLLNGLLDETQQAIAKKNLCAIWYRLNQFTENQTQQKKY
;
A
#
# COMPACT_ATOMS: atom_id res chain seq x y z
N MET A 1 38.62 -1.27 3.62
CA MET A 1 37.94 0.05 3.65
C MET A 1 37.55 0.43 2.23
N ASN A 2 36.25 0.53 1.93
CA ASN A 2 35.71 0.63 0.57
C ASN A 2 36.14 1.90 -0.16
N VAL A 3 36.76 1.74 -1.33
CA VAL A 3 37.22 2.80 -2.25
C VAL A 3 36.11 3.80 -2.58
N VAL A 4 34.86 3.32 -2.65
CA VAL A 4 33.66 4.11 -2.98
C VAL A 4 33.33 5.18 -1.92
N ARG A 5 33.53 4.92 -0.62
CA ARG A 5 33.28 5.91 0.45
C ARG A 5 34.28 7.07 0.44
N LYS A 6 35.47 6.87 -0.14
CA LYS A 6 36.48 7.92 -0.26
C LYS A 6 36.18 8.91 -1.39
N LEU A 7 35.39 8.50 -2.41
CA LEU A 7 35.08 9.33 -3.59
C LEU A 7 33.82 10.19 -3.39
N ARG A 8 32.81 9.72 -2.64
CA ARG A 8 31.68 10.54 -2.15
C ARG A 8 31.30 10.09 -0.73
N PRO A 9 31.59 10.88 0.32
CA PRO A 9 31.36 10.46 1.72
C PRO A 9 29.88 10.30 2.09
N ASN A 10 28.95 10.81 1.28
CA ASN A 10 27.50 10.72 1.51
C ASN A 10 26.80 9.53 0.83
N ILE A 11 27.54 8.64 0.15
CA ILE A 11 26.93 7.47 -0.49
C ILE A 11 26.93 6.28 0.49
N SER A 12 25.73 5.97 1.00
CA SER A 12 25.49 4.77 1.82
C SER A 12 25.51 3.50 0.97
N LYS A 13 25.77 2.35 1.60
CA LYS A 13 25.73 1.03 0.94
C LYS A 13 24.32 0.79 0.38
N PRO A 14 24.15 0.23 -0.83
CA PRO A 14 22.85 -0.17 -1.33
C PRO A 14 22.12 -1.05 -0.31
N SER A 15 20.85 -0.73 -0.04
CA SER A 15 19.98 -1.62 0.71
C SER A 15 19.71 -2.86 -0.13
N LEU A 16 19.82 -4.05 0.45
CA LEU A 16 19.41 -5.27 -0.21
C LEU A 16 17.90 -5.44 -0.08
N ASP A 17 17.31 -6.12 -1.06
CA ASP A 17 15.91 -6.52 -1.03
C ASP A 17 15.64 -7.46 0.16
N VAL A 18 14.48 -7.30 0.80
CA VAL A 18 14.05 -8.08 1.95
C VAL A 18 12.60 -8.49 1.73
N LEU A 19 12.36 -9.79 1.61
CA LEU A 19 11.05 -10.35 1.26
C LEU A 19 9.89 -9.85 2.13
N THR A 20 10.14 -9.59 3.42
CA THR A 20 9.11 -9.15 4.38
C THR A 20 8.83 -7.65 4.35
N ARG A 21 9.62 -6.85 3.63
CA ARG A 21 9.46 -5.39 3.54
C ARG A 21 9.03 -5.01 2.13
N TRP A 22 7.74 -4.78 1.94
CA TRP A 22 7.11 -4.66 0.62
C TRP A 22 7.71 -3.59 -0.32
N HIS A 23 8.43 -2.60 0.22
CA HIS A 23 9.07 -1.54 -0.56
C HIS A 23 10.60 -1.69 -0.68
N SER A 24 11.20 -2.80 -0.23
CA SER A 24 12.66 -2.99 -0.25
C SER A 24 13.22 -3.12 -1.66
N THR A 25 12.47 -3.69 -2.60
CA THR A 25 12.91 -3.84 -3.99
C THR A 25 13.08 -2.46 -4.63
N HIS A 26 12.13 -1.56 -4.39
CA HIS A 26 12.26 -0.17 -4.79
C HIS A 26 13.49 0.48 -4.13
N ASP A 27 13.67 0.35 -2.82
CA ASP A 27 14.81 0.97 -2.13
C ASP A 27 16.16 0.47 -2.64
N MET A 28 16.25 -0.83 -2.96
CA MET A 28 17.42 -1.44 -3.58
C MET A 28 17.71 -0.84 -4.95
N LEU A 29 16.72 -0.84 -5.85
CA LEU A 29 16.89 -0.33 -7.22
C LEU A 29 17.17 1.18 -7.24
N SER A 30 16.47 1.98 -6.42
CA SER A 30 16.78 3.41 -6.26
C SER A 30 18.17 3.66 -5.70
N SER A 31 18.66 2.77 -4.84
CA SER A 31 20.04 2.87 -4.33
C SER A 31 21.04 2.52 -5.42
N LEU A 32 20.76 1.50 -6.24
CA LEU A 32 21.59 1.09 -7.37
C LEU A 32 21.74 2.21 -8.40
N LEU A 33 20.67 2.96 -8.71
CA LEU A 33 20.72 4.10 -9.63
C LEU A 33 21.68 5.21 -9.19
N LYS A 34 21.94 5.36 -7.88
CA LYS A 34 22.94 6.33 -7.37
C LYS A 34 24.37 5.98 -7.75
N PHE A 35 24.60 4.75 -8.22
CA PHE A 35 25.89 4.27 -8.66
C PHE A 35 26.04 4.29 -10.19
N LYS A 36 25.04 4.78 -10.95
CA LYS A 36 25.11 4.90 -12.41
C LYS A 36 26.37 5.65 -12.87
N ASP A 37 26.74 6.74 -12.19
CA ASP A 37 27.96 7.51 -12.48
C ASP A 37 29.28 6.72 -12.29
N PHE A 38 29.26 5.61 -11.54
CA PHE A 38 30.45 4.77 -11.27
C PHE A 38 30.58 3.61 -12.28
N ASP A 39 29.84 3.69 -13.40
CA ASP A 39 29.54 2.69 -14.44
C ASP A 39 30.67 1.72 -14.79
N THR A 40 31.92 2.19 -14.74
CA THR A 40 33.14 1.41 -15.07
C THR A 40 33.31 0.07 -14.35
N GLN A 41 32.60 -0.19 -13.24
CA GLN A 41 32.74 -1.43 -12.45
C GLN A 41 31.51 -2.34 -12.43
N VAL A 42 30.34 -1.88 -12.88
CA VAL A 42 29.07 -2.63 -12.74
C VAL A 42 28.71 -3.42 -14.00
N GLY A 43 29.20 -3.00 -15.17
CA GLY A 43 29.03 -3.74 -16.43
C GLY A 43 27.59 -3.75 -16.96
N LEU A 44 26.76 -2.79 -16.57
CA LEU A 44 25.40 -2.62 -17.06
C LEU A 44 25.40 -1.74 -18.32
N SER A 45 24.56 -2.09 -19.29
CA SER A 45 24.36 -1.23 -20.47
C SER A 45 23.43 -0.06 -20.16
N GLU A 46 23.46 1.00 -20.97
CA GLU A 46 22.50 2.12 -20.88
C GLU A 46 21.04 1.64 -20.92
N ASN A 47 20.74 0.60 -21.71
CA ASN A 47 19.41 0.01 -21.76
C ASN A 47 19.02 -0.62 -20.41
N ASN A 48 19.95 -1.29 -19.73
CA ASN A 48 19.67 -1.85 -18.40
C ASN A 48 19.46 -0.75 -17.36
N TRP A 49 20.18 0.36 -17.46
CA TRP A 49 19.95 1.52 -16.59
C TRP A 49 18.56 2.13 -16.82
N ALA A 50 18.14 2.26 -18.08
CA ALA A 50 16.78 2.71 -18.43
C ALA A 50 15.69 1.74 -17.92
N ASP A 51 15.92 0.42 -18.03
CA ASP A 51 15.01 -0.59 -17.47
C ASP A 51 14.88 -0.44 -15.95
N ILE A 52 16.00 -0.24 -15.24
CA ILE A 52 15.98 -0.04 -13.78
C ILE A 52 15.24 1.24 -13.41
N GLU A 53 15.43 2.33 -14.16
CA GLU A 53 14.68 3.58 -13.97
C GLU A 53 13.17 3.35 -14.13
N SER A 54 12.76 2.64 -15.17
CA SER A 54 11.35 2.26 -15.40
C SER A 54 10.79 1.37 -14.27
N LEU A 55 11.57 0.42 -13.77
CA LEU A 55 11.18 -0.42 -12.63
C LEU A 55 10.98 0.40 -11.35
N VAL A 56 11.90 1.34 -11.07
CA VAL A 56 11.81 2.23 -9.90
C VAL A 56 10.56 3.10 -10.00
N GLU A 57 10.30 3.68 -11.17
CA GLU A 57 9.11 4.48 -11.42
C GLU A 57 7.83 3.66 -11.18
N ALA A 58 7.72 2.47 -11.78
CA ALA A 58 6.56 1.60 -11.63
C ALA A 58 6.30 1.15 -10.18
N LEU A 59 7.34 1.00 -9.36
CA LEU A 59 7.22 0.58 -7.95
C LEU A 59 7.00 1.74 -6.97
N GLN A 60 7.19 3.00 -7.41
CA GLN A 60 7.13 4.17 -6.54
C GLN A 60 5.75 4.37 -5.89
N PRO A 61 4.61 4.23 -6.59
CA PRO A 61 3.29 4.31 -5.97
C PRO A 61 3.11 3.27 -4.85
N ALA A 62 3.51 2.03 -5.11
CA ALA A 62 3.42 0.94 -4.13
C ALA A 62 4.26 1.21 -2.88
N LYS A 63 5.45 1.80 -3.03
CA LYS A 63 6.29 2.21 -1.90
C LYS A 63 5.65 3.30 -1.05
N ILE A 64 5.09 4.34 -1.68
CA ILE A 64 4.41 5.43 -0.97
C ILE A 64 3.24 4.86 -0.16
N THR A 65 2.42 4.03 -0.81
CA THR A 65 1.29 3.36 -0.18
C THR A 65 1.75 2.48 0.97
N ALA A 66 2.74 1.61 0.78
CA ALA A 66 3.27 0.75 1.84
C ALA A 66 3.71 1.52 3.07
N LYS A 67 4.34 2.69 2.91
CA LYS A 67 4.70 3.56 4.04
C LYS A 67 3.49 4.17 4.73
N LYS A 68 2.47 4.60 3.97
CA LYS A 68 1.21 5.11 4.54
C LYS A 68 0.48 4.02 5.33
N LEU A 69 0.49 2.79 4.81
CA LEU A 69 -0.13 1.63 5.46
C LEU A 69 0.61 1.18 6.74
N GLN A 70 1.87 1.55 6.89
CA GLN A 70 2.67 1.31 8.11
C GLN A 70 2.45 2.38 9.19
N SER A 71 1.52 3.31 9.00
CA SER A 71 1.20 4.32 10.02
C SER A 71 0.47 3.70 11.22
N ASP A 72 0.84 4.14 12.43
CA ASP A 72 0.31 3.57 13.69
C ASP A 72 -1.21 3.77 13.86
N GLN A 73 -1.80 4.80 13.23
CA GLN A 73 -3.22 5.14 13.33
C GLN A 73 -3.94 5.04 11.98
N LEU A 74 -3.83 3.89 11.31
CA LEU A 74 -4.50 3.67 10.04
C LEU A 74 -5.97 3.27 10.24
N LEU A 75 -6.90 4.15 9.86
CA LEU A 75 -8.33 3.82 9.78
C LEU A 75 -8.62 3.01 8.51
N MET A 76 -9.65 2.15 8.56
CA MET A 76 -10.04 1.33 7.40
C MET A 76 -10.44 2.15 6.16
N PRO A 77 -11.13 3.30 6.26
CA PRO A 77 -11.37 4.17 5.11
C PRO A 77 -10.07 4.75 4.54
N ASP A 78 -9.14 5.19 5.40
CA ASP A 78 -7.83 5.71 4.97
C ASP A 78 -6.98 4.65 4.25
N PHE A 79 -7.06 3.41 4.71
CA PHE A 79 -6.47 2.25 4.01
C PHE A 79 -7.03 2.16 2.59
N TYR A 80 -8.35 2.20 2.42
CA TYR A 80 -8.99 2.05 1.11
C TYR A 80 -8.70 3.24 0.20
N CYS A 81 -8.70 4.47 0.73
CA CYS A 81 -8.23 5.65 0.01
C CYS A 81 -6.80 5.48 -0.50
N ALA A 82 -5.87 5.03 0.36
CA ALA A 82 -4.49 4.80 -0.02
C ALA A 82 -4.36 3.71 -1.09
N TRP A 83 -5.19 2.67 -1.03
CA TRP A 83 -5.26 1.61 -2.02
C TRP A 83 -5.69 2.13 -3.40
N LEU A 84 -6.77 2.90 -3.47
CA LEU A 84 -7.28 3.49 -4.71
C LEU A 84 -6.28 4.46 -5.34
N LEU A 85 -5.69 5.34 -4.53
CA LEU A 85 -4.64 6.26 -4.98
C LEU A 85 -3.42 5.52 -5.53
N CYS A 86 -3.08 4.37 -4.94
CA CYS A 86 -1.99 3.53 -5.44
C CYS A 86 -2.30 3.00 -6.85
N ILE A 87 -3.52 2.51 -7.07
CA ILE A 87 -3.97 2.02 -8.37
C ILE A 87 -3.89 3.14 -9.40
N GLU A 88 -4.53 4.27 -9.11
CA GLU A 88 -4.58 5.45 -10.00
C GLU A 88 -3.17 5.92 -10.37
N LYS A 89 -2.29 6.11 -9.38
CA LYS A 89 -0.90 6.54 -9.63
C LYS A 89 -0.05 5.51 -10.36
N THR A 90 -0.38 4.23 -10.25
CA THR A 90 0.31 3.19 -11.02
C THR A 90 -0.22 3.13 -12.46
N GLU A 91 -1.49 3.43 -12.69
CA GLU A 91 -2.10 3.51 -14.03
C GLU A 91 -1.54 4.65 -14.88
N GLU A 92 -1.12 5.76 -14.25
CA GLU A 92 -0.44 6.88 -14.91
C GLU A 92 0.91 6.51 -15.54
N ILE A 93 1.52 5.38 -15.14
CA ILE A 93 2.86 4.97 -15.56
C ILE A 93 2.76 3.99 -16.74
N ASP A 94 3.29 4.39 -17.90
CA ASP A 94 3.31 3.53 -19.09
C ASP A 94 4.46 2.53 -19.07
N SER A 95 4.30 1.47 -18.26
CA SER A 95 5.20 0.31 -18.28
C SER A 95 4.41 -1.00 -18.19
N THR A 96 4.99 -2.07 -18.74
CA THR A 96 4.40 -3.42 -18.63
C THR A 96 4.28 -3.86 -17.17
N LEU A 97 5.26 -3.50 -16.33
CA LEU A 97 5.22 -3.80 -14.91
C LEU A 97 4.07 -3.07 -14.22
N ALA A 98 3.92 -1.76 -14.45
CA ALA A 98 2.84 -0.97 -13.85
C ALA A 98 1.45 -1.53 -14.20
N LYS A 99 1.22 -1.86 -15.48
CA LYS A 99 -0.02 -2.51 -15.94
C LYS A 99 -0.29 -3.84 -15.24
N ASN A 100 0.76 -4.64 -15.03
CA ASN A 100 0.64 -5.91 -14.30
C ASN A 100 0.34 -5.69 -12.81
N ILE A 101 0.98 -4.71 -12.16
CA ILE A 101 0.73 -4.35 -10.76
C ILE A 101 -0.74 -3.95 -10.59
N VAL A 102 -1.24 -3.05 -11.44
CA VAL A 102 -2.64 -2.60 -11.44
C VAL A 102 -3.60 -3.78 -11.56
N LYS A 103 -3.35 -4.69 -12.51
CA LYS A 103 -4.16 -5.91 -12.69
C LYS A 103 -4.19 -6.76 -11.42
N CYS A 104 -3.02 -6.98 -10.79
CA CYS A 104 -2.93 -7.73 -9.55
C CYS A 104 -3.64 -7.01 -8.38
N MET A 105 -3.53 -5.69 -8.28
CA MET A 105 -4.21 -4.90 -7.26
C MET A 105 -5.73 -4.97 -7.42
N LYS A 106 -6.27 -4.72 -8.62
CA LYS A 106 -7.72 -4.87 -8.89
C LYS A 106 -8.23 -6.28 -8.60
N THR A 107 -7.44 -7.32 -8.94
CA THR A 107 -7.78 -8.71 -8.60
C THR A 107 -7.82 -8.95 -7.09
N ARG A 108 -6.97 -8.26 -6.32
CA ARG A 108 -6.94 -8.36 -4.86
C ARG A 108 -8.03 -7.54 -4.20
N GLU A 109 -8.41 -6.42 -4.79
CA GLU A 109 -9.45 -5.50 -4.34
C GLU A 109 -10.80 -6.19 -4.20
N THR A 110 -11.18 -7.06 -5.14
CA THR A 110 -12.43 -7.83 -5.04
C THR A 110 -12.51 -8.61 -3.72
N LYS A 111 -11.41 -9.29 -3.34
CA LYS A 111 -11.30 -10.01 -2.07
C LYS A 111 -11.23 -9.11 -0.85
N LEU A 112 -10.78 -7.86 -0.99
CA LEU A 112 -10.78 -6.89 0.10
C LEU A 112 -12.21 -6.41 0.36
N LEU A 113 -12.97 -6.13 -0.70
CA LEU A 113 -14.36 -5.69 -0.62
C LEU A 113 -15.34 -6.79 -0.18
N ASP A 114 -14.92 -8.07 -0.15
CA ASP A 114 -15.69 -9.13 0.50
C ASP A 114 -15.74 -9.00 2.04
N ASN A 115 -14.91 -8.15 2.64
CA ASN A 115 -14.88 -7.96 4.09
C ASN A 115 -15.97 -6.99 4.55
N ALA A 116 -16.98 -7.52 5.26
CA ALA A 116 -18.09 -6.73 5.78
C ALA A 116 -17.66 -5.58 6.72
N SER A 117 -16.57 -5.72 7.47
CA SER A 117 -16.04 -4.65 8.35
C SER A 117 -15.43 -3.51 7.54
N LEU A 118 -14.67 -3.84 6.49
CA LEU A 118 -14.15 -2.85 5.56
C LEU A 118 -15.32 -2.12 4.86
N LEU A 119 -16.27 -2.85 4.28
CA LEU A 119 -17.46 -2.28 3.66
C LEU A 119 -18.24 -1.36 4.62
N SER A 120 -18.39 -1.77 5.87
CA SER A 120 -19.08 -0.95 6.89
C SER A 120 -18.33 0.35 7.15
N SER A 121 -17.01 0.30 7.26
CA SER A 121 -16.20 1.50 7.48
C SER A 121 -16.23 2.44 6.28
N VAL A 122 -16.16 1.90 5.05
CA VAL A 122 -16.23 2.66 3.80
C VAL A 122 -17.62 3.28 3.60
N PHE A 123 -18.69 2.56 3.97
CA PHE A 123 -20.06 3.06 3.92
C PHE A 123 -20.29 4.25 4.87
N LEU A 124 -19.63 4.25 6.03
CA LEU A 124 -19.72 5.35 7.00
C LEU A 124 -18.94 6.61 6.55
N ASP A 125 -17.99 6.46 5.62
CA ASP A 125 -17.24 7.57 5.08
C ASP A 125 -18.04 8.26 3.95
N PRO A 126 -18.46 9.53 4.11
CA PRO A 126 -19.25 10.21 3.09
C PRO A 126 -18.53 10.35 1.73
N LEU A 127 -17.20 10.40 1.72
CA LEU A 127 -16.41 10.56 0.50
C LEU A 127 -16.35 9.25 -0.30
N LEU A 128 -16.37 8.11 0.40
CA LEU A 128 -16.19 6.79 -0.22
C LEU A 128 -17.49 6.02 -0.39
N ASN A 129 -18.54 6.36 0.33
CA ASN A 129 -19.83 5.68 0.24
C ASN A 129 -20.37 5.62 -1.20
N GLY A 130 -20.15 6.68 -2.00
CA GLY A 130 -20.54 6.71 -3.41
C GLY A 130 -19.81 5.71 -4.32
N LEU A 131 -18.73 5.09 -3.85
CA LEU A 131 -17.97 4.07 -4.58
C LEU A 131 -18.54 2.66 -4.40
N LEU A 132 -19.40 2.44 -3.39
CA LEU A 132 -19.98 1.14 -3.09
C LEU A 132 -21.23 0.88 -3.93
N ASP A 133 -21.35 -0.33 -4.46
CA ASP A 133 -22.57 -0.76 -5.13
C ASP A 133 -23.73 -1.01 -4.13
N GLU A 134 -24.96 -1.11 -4.64
CA GLU A 134 -26.15 -1.29 -3.79
C GLU A 134 -26.09 -2.58 -2.93
N THR A 135 -25.44 -3.63 -3.44
CA THR A 135 -25.30 -4.91 -2.72
C THR A 135 -24.31 -4.77 -1.57
N GLN A 136 -23.16 -4.14 -1.82
CA GLN A 136 -22.14 -3.82 -0.84
C GLN A 136 -22.69 -2.89 0.25
N GLN A 137 -23.48 -1.89 -0.12
CA GLN A 137 -24.17 -1.02 0.83
C GLN A 137 -25.16 -1.80 1.70
N ALA A 138 -25.91 -2.75 1.14
CA ALA A 138 -26.82 -3.60 1.90
C ALA A 138 -26.06 -4.50 2.91
N ILE A 139 -24.93 -5.08 2.51
CA ILE A 139 -24.05 -5.87 3.38
C ILE A 139 -23.50 -5.00 4.51
N ALA A 140 -23.00 -3.79 4.19
CA ALA A 140 -22.50 -2.83 5.16
C ALA A 140 -23.56 -2.46 6.21
N LYS A 141 -24.77 -2.07 5.78
CA LYS A 141 -25.90 -1.75 6.66
C LYS A 141 -26.25 -2.91 7.58
N LYS A 142 -26.34 -4.14 7.04
CA LYS A 142 -26.63 -5.34 7.82
C LYS A 142 -25.57 -5.58 8.90
N ASN A 143 -24.30 -5.42 8.56
CA ASN A 143 -23.19 -5.59 9.51
C ASN A 143 -23.20 -4.51 10.59
N LEU A 144 -23.42 -3.24 10.23
CA LEU A 144 -23.55 -2.13 11.18
C LEU A 144 -24.70 -2.35 12.17
N CYS A 145 -25.88 -2.78 11.69
CA CYS A 145 -27.00 -3.13 12.57
C CYS A 145 -26.62 -4.26 13.54
N ALA A 146 -25.95 -5.31 13.05
CA ALA A 146 -25.52 -6.42 13.90
C ALA A 146 -24.51 -5.97 14.98
N ILE A 147 -23.57 -5.10 14.62
CA ILE A 147 -22.61 -4.50 15.57
C ILE A 147 -23.37 -3.67 16.62
N TRP A 148 -24.31 -2.83 16.20
CA TRP A 148 -25.13 -2.01 17.09
C TRP A 148 -25.90 -2.85 18.11
N TYR A 149 -26.58 -3.91 17.67
CA TYR A 149 -27.29 -4.83 18.58
C TYR A 149 -26.34 -5.48 19.60
N ARG A 150 -25.15 -5.90 19.18
CA ARG A 150 -24.15 -6.48 20.08
C ARG A 150 -23.64 -5.47 21.11
N LEU A 151 -23.39 -4.22 20.69
CA LEU A 151 -22.95 -3.15 21.59
C LEU A 151 -24.00 -2.85 22.67
N ASN A 152 -25.28 -2.82 22.29
CA ASN A 152 -26.37 -2.57 23.24
C ASN A 152 -26.49 -3.71 24.27
N GLN A 153 -26.45 -4.97 23.82
CA GLN A 153 -26.45 -6.12 24.73
C GLN A 153 -25.25 -6.10 25.70
N PHE A 154 -24.06 -5.72 25.21
CA PHE A 154 -22.88 -5.57 26.05
C PHE A 154 -23.07 -4.51 27.13
N THR A 155 -23.66 -3.37 26.76
CA THR A 155 -23.91 -2.23 27.65
C THR A 155 -24.95 -2.58 28.72
N GLU A 156 -26.01 -3.29 28.35
CA GLU A 156 -27.04 -3.80 29.27
C GLU A 156 -26.43 -4.77 30.30
N ASN A 157 -25.60 -5.70 29.86
CA ASN A 157 -24.93 -6.68 30.73
C ASN A 157 -23.96 -6.01 31.74
N GLN A 158 -23.21 -4.99 31.33
CA GLN A 158 -22.33 -4.26 32.26
C GLN A 158 -23.11 -3.43 33.30
N THR A 159 -24.29 -2.92 32.92
CA THR A 159 -25.14 -2.15 33.84
C THR A 159 -25.77 -3.04 34.91
N GLN A 160 -26.06 -4.32 34.58
CA GLN A 160 -26.55 -5.31 35.53
C GLN A 160 -25.46 -5.80 36.49
N GLN A 161 -24.21 -5.93 36.04
CA GLN A 161 -23.08 -6.33 36.90
C GLN A 161 -22.65 -5.27 37.92
N LYS A 162 -22.88 -3.97 37.66
CA LYS A 162 -22.57 -2.87 38.59
C LYS A 162 -23.64 -2.62 39.66
N LYS A 163 -24.76 -3.34 39.63
CA LYS A 163 -25.88 -3.20 40.59
C LYS A 163 -25.83 -4.18 41.77
N TYR A 164 -24.79 -5.00 41.85
CA TYR A 164 -24.44 -5.86 42.98
C TYR A 164 -23.08 -5.46 43.53
#